data_AF-A0A357F799-F1
#
_entry.id   AF-A0A357F799-F1
#
_cell.length_a   1.000
_cell.length_b   1.000
_cell.length_c   1.000
_cell.angle_alpha   90.00
_cell.angle_beta   90.00
_cell.angle_gamma   90.00
#
_symmetry.space_group_name_H-M   'P 1'
#
loop_
_entity.id
_entity.type
_entity.pdbx_description
1 polymer ?
#
loop_
_entity_poly.entity_id
_entity_poly.type
_entity_poly.pdbx_seq_one_letter_code
_entity_poly.pdbx_strand_id
1 'polypeptide(L)'
;MPQTRKEMEIMWDLIATYRSMDRDGLLESMANHIEFSQCKNRYTAEDFDIFRSFALSIRDRLVEFWNDTQQTYHRKKCKQVYYLSLEYLIGRSLKNNLLNLGISDAGEDAIRKIGYDLEEIQ
;
A
#
# COMPACT_ATOMS: atom_id res chain seq x y z
N MET A 1 -13.01 1.93 25.39
CA MET A 1 -12.26 2.32 24.18
C MET A 1 -12.78 1.51 22.99
N PRO A 2 -12.55 1.87 21.72
CA PRO A 2 -13.01 1.07 20.57
C PRO A 2 -12.60 -0.41 20.64
N GLN A 3 -11.43 -0.69 21.20
CA GLN A 3 -10.86 -2.03 21.38
C GLN A 3 -11.62 -2.91 22.41
N THR A 4 -12.41 -2.32 23.31
CA THR A 4 -13.13 -3.06 24.35
C THR A 4 -14.59 -3.34 23.98
N ARG A 5 -15.03 -2.95 22.78
CA ARG A 5 -16.41 -3.14 22.30
C ARG A 5 -16.48 -4.44 21.49
N LYS A 6 -17.31 -5.39 21.92
CA LYS A 6 -17.52 -6.66 21.21
C LYS A 6 -18.15 -6.46 19.84
N GLU A 7 -18.98 -5.43 19.68
CA GLU A 7 -19.62 -5.11 18.40
C GLU A 7 -18.61 -4.74 17.30
N MET A 8 -17.39 -4.33 17.70
CA MET A 8 -16.31 -4.00 16.76
C MET A 8 -15.52 -5.21 16.28
N GLU A 9 -15.76 -6.43 16.79
CA GLU A 9 -15.06 -7.65 16.36
C GLU A 9 -15.10 -7.83 14.84
N ILE A 10 -16.26 -7.59 14.22
CA ILE A 10 -16.43 -7.65 12.76
C ILE A 10 -15.46 -6.69 12.05
N MET A 11 -15.29 -5.47 12.55
CA MET A 11 -14.38 -4.49 11.95
C MET A 11 -12.91 -4.91 12.12
N TRP A 12 -12.57 -5.52 13.26
CA TRP A 12 -11.21 -6.02 13.51
C TRP A 12 -10.87 -7.21 12.60
N ASP A 13 -11.81 -8.12 12.37
CA ASP A 13 -11.63 -9.24 11.45
C ASP A 13 -11.45 -8.78 10.00
N LEU A 14 -12.21 -7.76 9.58
CA LEU A 14 -12.06 -7.16 8.25
C LEU A 14 -10.68 -6.50 8.07
N ILE A 15 -10.18 -5.79 9.09
CA ILE A 15 -8.85 -5.15 9.03
C ILE A 15 -7.72 -6.19 9.09
N ALA A 16 -7.95 -7.33 9.76
CA ALA A 16 -6.98 -8.42 9.83
C ALA A 16 -6.84 -9.18 8.50
N THR A 17 -7.74 -8.97 7.54
CA THR A 17 -7.67 -9.60 6.23
C THR A 17 -6.78 -8.78 5.30
N TYR A 18 -5.59 -9.31 5.03
CA TYR A 18 -4.58 -8.66 4.19
C TYR A 18 -5.01 -8.57 2.73
N ARG A 19 -4.61 -7.49 2.06
CA ARG A 19 -4.78 -7.35 0.61
C ARG A 19 -3.93 -8.37 -0.13
N SER A 20 -4.50 -8.93 -1.20
CA SER A 20 -3.78 -9.89 -2.04
C SER A 20 -2.55 -9.24 -2.69
N MET A 21 -1.44 -9.97 -2.73
CA MET A 21 -0.16 -9.50 -3.29
C MET A 21 0.03 -9.87 -4.78
N ASP A 22 -1.00 -10.44 -5.39
CA ASP A 22 -1.00 -10.79 -6.80
C ASP A 22 -1.42 -9.61 -7.69
N ARG A 23 -1.21 -9.80 -9.00
CA ARG A 23 -1.58 -8.86 -10.05
C ARG A 23 -3.05 -8.45 -9.97
N ASP A 24 -3.95 -9.41 -9.79
CA ASP A 24 -5.39 -9.12 -9.86
C ASP A 24 -5.85 -8.35 -8.59
N GLY A 25 -5.30 -8.66 -7.42
CA GLY A 25 -5.51 -7.86 -6.21
C GLY A 25 -4.93 -6.45 -6.26
N LEU A 26 -3.83 -6.25 -7.00
CA LEU A 26 -3.29 -4.91 -7.26
C LEU A 26 -4.24 -4.09 -8.13
N LEU A 27 -4.75 -4.67 -9.22
CA LEU A 27 -5.72 -4.02 -10.11
C LEU A 27 -7.01 -3.64 -9.37
N GLU A 28 -7.54 -4.52 -8.53
CA GLU A 28 -8.72 -4.23 -7.71
C GLU A 28 -8.44 -3.06 -6.75
N SER A 29 -7.28 -3.06 -6.09
CA SER A 29 -6.89 -1.98 -5.18
C SER A 29 -6.74 -0.64 -5.91
N MET A 30 -6.13 -0.65 -7.11
CA MET A 30 -6.01 0.54 -7.95
C MET A 30 -7.36 1.11 -8.34
N ALA A 31 -8.29 0.26 -8.82
CA ALA A 31 -9.64 0.68 -9.17
C ALA A 31 -10.37 1.33 -7.98
N ASN A 32 -10.26 0.74 -6.79
CA ASN A 32 -10.82 1.29 -5.56
C ASN A 32 -10.20 2.66 -5.21
N HIS A 33 -8.90 2.85 -5.41
CA HIS A 33 -8.28 4.16 -5.15
C HIS A 33 -8.66 5.22 -6.19
N ILE A 34 -8.83 4.86 -7.46
CA ILE A 34 -9.33 5.79 -8.48
C ILE A 34 -10.73 6.28 -8.07
N GLU A 35 -11.64 5.36 -7.75
CA GLU A 35 -13.02 5.69 -7.44
C GLU A 35 -13.16 6.40 -6.08
N PHE A 36 -12.64 5.81 -5.00
CA PHE A 36 -12.95 6.27 -3.64
C PHE A 36 -11.91 7.20 -3.03
N SER A 37 -10.62 7.04 -3.38
CA SER A 37 -9.56 7.89 -2.82
C SER A 37 -9.33 9.15 -3.65
N GLN A 38 -9.51 9.06 -4.97
CA GLN A 38 -9.29 10.17 -5.90
C GLN A 38 -10.60 10.81 -6.39
N CYS A 39 -11.76 10.17 -6.14
CA CYS A 39 -13.07 10.63 -6.62
C CYS A 39 -13.10 10.81 -8.14
N LYS A 40 -12.40 9.93 -8.86
CA LYS A 40 -12.27 9.93 -10.33
C LYS A 40 -13.01 8.75 -10.91
N ASN A 41 -13.39 8.87 -12.17
CA ASN A 41 -14.02 7.79 -12.93
C ASN A 41 -13.35 7.67 -14.31
N ARG A 42 -13.86 6.76 -15.14
CA ARG A 42 -13.34 6.49 -16.48
C ARG A 42 -13.26 7.70 -17.42
N TYR A 43 -13.95 8.80 -17.13
CA TYR A 43 -13.98 10.00 -17.97
C TYR A 43 -13.08 11.13 -17.44
N THR A 44 -12.64 11.04 -16.18
CA THR A 44 -11.92 12.12 -15.50
C THR A 44 -10.53 11.70 -15.01
N ALA A 45 -10.21 10.41 -15.09
CA ALA A 45 -8.90 9.89 -14.73
C ALA A 45 -7.84 10.32 -15.75
N GLU A 46 -6.72 10.81 -15.25
CA GLU A 46 -5.53 11.19 -16.02
C GLU A 46 -4.38 10.22 -15.72
N ASP A 47 -3.30 10.25 -16.53
CA ASP A 47 -2.16 9.34 -16.38
C ASP A 47 -1.51 9.41 -14.97
N PHE A 48 -1.46 10.61 -14.40
CA PHE A 48 -0.94 10.79 -13.04
C PHE A 48 -1.84 10.14 -11.97
N ASP A 49 -3.16 10.05 -12.20
CA ASP A 49 -4.08 9.37 -11.30
C ASP A 49 -3.83 7.85 -11.30
N ILE A 50 -3.34 7.29 -12.42
CA ILE A 50 -2.94 5.88 -12.52
C ILE A 50 -1.72 5.63 -11.65
N PHE A 51 -0.66 6.43 -11.79
CA PHE A 51 0.51 6.36 -10.91
C PHE A 51 0.11 6.47 -9.43
N ARG A 52 -0.75 7.44 -9.10
CA ARG A 52 -1.19 7.68 -7.73
C ARG A 52 -1.98 6.49 -7.18
N SER A 53 -2.90 5.92 -7.97
CA SER A 53 -3.68 4.75 -7.57
C SER A 53 -2.78 3.55 -7.29
N PHE A 54 -1.75 3.35 -8.11
CA PHE A 54 -0.77 2.29 -7.96
C PHE A 54 0.08 2.49 -6.69
N ALA A 55 0.62 3.69 -6.49
CA ALA A 55 1.38 4.03 -5.29
C ALA A 55 0.56 3.85 -4.00
N LEU A 56 -0.72 4.24 -4.01
CA LEU A 56 -1.64 4.02 -2.88
C LEU A 56 -1.88 2.53 -2.64
N SER A 57 -2.08 1.73 -3.70
CA SER A 57 -2.28 0.29 -3.57
C SER A 57 -1.09 -0.43 -2.91
N ILE A 58 0.14 -0.04 -3.24
CA ILE A 58 1.36 -0.58 -2.64
C ILE A 58 1.48 -0.10 -1.19
N ARG A 59 1.17 1.17 -0.92
CA ARG A 59 1.19 1.73 0.42
C ARG A 59 0.25 0.98 1.36
N ASP A 60 -0.94 0.61 0.90
CA ASP A 60 -1.92 -0.09 1.75
C ASP A 60 -1.35 -1.42 2.26
N ARG A 61 -0.67 -2.20 1.41
CA ARG A 61 0.05 -3.43 1.79
C ARG A 61 1.16 -3.15 2.81
N LEU A 62 1.94 -2.07 2.61
CA LEU A 62 2.97 -1.67 3.57
C LEU A 62 2.38 -1.30 4.94
N VAL A 63 1.21 -0.65 4.96
CA VAL A 63 0.54 -0.24 6.20
C VAL A 63 0.10 -1.45 7.02
N GLU A 64 -0.38 -2.52 6.37
CA GLU A 64 -0.73 -3.77 7.04
C GLU A 64 0.47 -4.33 7.83
N PHE A 65 1.62 -4.51 7.16
CA PHE A 65 2.85 -4.99 7.80
C PHE A 65 3.42 -4.00 8.83
N TRP A 66 3.28 -2.70 8.59
CA TRP A 66 3.76 -1.67 9.51
C TRP A 66 2.99 -1.71 10.83
N ASN A 67 1.67 -1.85 10.79
CA ASN A 67 0.83 -1.97 11.98
C ASN A 67 1.24 -3.17 12.85
N ASP A 68 1.47 -4.33 12.22
CA ASP A 68 1.88 -5.55 12.91
C ASP A 68 3.29 -5.43 13.53
N THR A 69 4.19 -4.76 12.83
CA THR A 69 5.54 -4.49 13.34
C THR A 69 5.49 -3.59 14.57
N GLN A 70 4.72 -2.50 14.52
CA GLN A 70 4.56 -1.60 15.67
C GLN A 70 3.90 -2.29 16.85
N GLN A 71 2.86 -3.10 16.61
CA GLN A 71 2.21 -3.87 17.67
C GLN A 71 3.18 -4.88 18.30
N THR A 72 4.00 -5.54 17.49
CA THR A 72 5.02 -6.48 17.97
C THR A 72 6.05 -5.78 18.84
N TYR A 73 6.57 -4.62 18.43
CA TYR A 73 7.52 -3.83 19.22
C TYR A 73 6.92 -3.39 20.55
N HIS A 74 5.66 -2.96 20.56
CA HIS A 74 4.95 -2.57 21.78
C HIS A 74 4.78 -3.77 22.73
N ARG A 75 4.31 -4.92 22.22
CA ARG A 75 4.07 -6.13 23.03
C ARG A 75 5.36 -6.70 23.63
N LYS A 76 6.44 -6.76 22.83
CA LYS A 76 7.72 -7.34 23.25
C LYS A 76 8.58 -6.38 24.07
N LYS A 77 8.22 -5.09 24.16
CA LYS A 77 9.01 -4.04 24.85
C LYS A 77 10.48 -4.05 24.43
N CYS A 78 10.73 -4.20 23.13
CA CYS A 78 12.07 -4.24 22.57
C CYS A 78 12.81 -2.93 22.84
N LYS A 79 14.13 -2.98 23.01
CA LYS A 79 14.98 -1.77 23.00
C LYS A 79 14.85 -1.08 21.64
N GLN A 80 14.50 0.20 21.63
CA GLN A 80 14.33 0.99 20.41
C GLN A 80 15.60 1.79 20.11
N VAL A 81 15.97 1.87 18.82
CA VAL A 81 17.08 2.68 18.34
C VAL A 81 16.49 3.89 17.62
N TYR A 82 16.91 5.08 18.04
CA TYR A 82 16.50 6.34 17.41
C TYR A 82 17.67 6.88 16.60
N TYR A 83 17.54 6.84 15.28
CA TYR A 83 18.52 7.44 14.38
C TYR A 83 18.18 8.92 14.19
N LEU A 84 19.10 9.80 14.56
CA LEU A 84 18.96 11.25 14.43
C LEU A 84 19.95 11.74 13.39
N SER A 85 19.42 12.30 12.31
CA SER A 85 20.19 12.89 11.21
C SER A 85 19.56 14.23 10.86
N LEU A 86 20.39 15.18 10.42
CA LEU A 86 19.91 16.44 9.86
C LEU A 86 19.24 16.24 8.50
N GLU A 87 19.67 15.23 7.75
CA GLU A 87 19.19 14.98 6.39
C GLU A 87 18.94 13.49 6.14
N TYR A 88 17.92 13.21 5.32
CA TYR A 88 17.58 11.89 4.80
C TYR A 88 17.26 11.99 3.31
N LEU A 89 18.13 11.42 2.48
CA LEU A 89 17.95 11.39 1.03
C LEU A 89 17.28 10.08 0.60
N ILE A 90 15.94 10.04 0.66
CA ILE A 90 15.16 8.81 0.40
C ILE A 90 15.10 8.46 -1.10
N GLY A 91 14.97 9.47 -1.96
CA GLY A 91 14.76 9.26 -3.41
C GLY A 91 13.34 8.76 -3.75
N ARG A 92 13.20 8.09 -4.90
CA ARG A 92 11.92 7.52 -5.35
C ARG A 92 11.68 6.15 -4.70
N SER A 93 10.54 5.98 -4.05
CA SER A 93 10.27 4.77 -3.24
C SER A 93 9.49 3.67 -3.96
N LEU A 94 8.84 3.94 -5.09
CA LEU A 94 7.91 2.99 -5.72
C LEU A 94 8.56 1.64 -6.04
N LYS A 95 9.60 1.65 -6.88
CA LYS A 95 10.34 0.44 -7.27
C LYS A 95 10.99 -0.28 -6.08
N ASN A 96 11.50 0.50 -5.12
CA ASN A 96 12.10 -0.04 -3.90
C ASN A 96 11.04 -0.78 -3.06
N ASN A 97 9.84 -0.21 -2.94
CA ASN A 97 8.74 -0.83 -2.21
C ASN A 97 8.25 -2.11 -2.89
N LEU A 98 8.12 -2.11 -4.22
CA LEU A 98 7.78 -3.32 -4.99
C LEU A 98 8.79 -4.45 -4.77
N LEU A 99 10.09 -4.10 -4.82
CA LEU A 99 11.18 -5.04 -4.58
C LEU A 99 11.17 -5.59 -3.16
N ASN A 100 11.04 -4.74 -2.15
CA ASN A 100 11.05 -5.16 -0.74
C ASN A 100 9.81 -5.97 -0.33
N LEU A 101 8.67 -5.74 -1.01
CA LEU A 101 7.48 -6.56 -0.86
C LEU A 101 7.56 -7.87 -1.66
N GLY A 102 8.53 -8.01 -2.57
CA GLY A 102 8.65 -9.18 -3.44
C GLY A 102 7.56 -9.28 -4.52
N ILE A 103 6.95 -8.15 -4.89
CA ILE A 103 5.82 -8.08 -5.86
C ILE A 103 6.18 -7.31 -7.13
N SER A 104 7.47 -7.17 -7.45
CA SER A 104 7.94 -6.47 -8.66
C SER A 104 7.27 -7.00 -9.93
N ASP A 105 7.32 -8.30 -10.15
CA ASP A 105 6.76 -8.93 -11.35
C ASP A 105 5.24 -8.77 -11.42
N ALA A 106 4.55 -8.96 -10.28
CA ALA A 106 3.11 -8.80 -10.18
C ALA A 106 2.66 -7.35 -10.43
N GLY A 107 3.44 -6.37 -9.95
CA GLY A 107 3.20 -4.95 -10.17
C GLY A 107 3.42 -4.55 -11.64
N GLU A 108 4.51 -5.02 -12.24
CA GLU A 108 4.81 -4.78 -13.65
C GLU A 108 3.72 -5.39 -14.56
N ASP A 109 3.31 -6.62 -14.28
CA ASP A 109 2.22 -7.28 -15.01
C ASP A 109 0.86 -6.57 -14.84
N ALA A 110 0.58 -6.00 -13.67
CA ALA A 110 -0.66 -5.26 -13.42
C ALA A 110 -0.71 -3.99 -14.26
N ILE A 111 0.37 -3.19 -14.24
CA ILE A 111 0.49 -1.97 -15.03
C ILE A 111 0.46 -2.26 -16.53
N ARG A 112 1.16 -3.31 -16.99
CA ARG A 112 1.14 -3.74 -18.39
C ARG A 112 -0.25 -4.16 -18.85
N LYS A 113 -1.04 -4.83 -18.00
CA LYS A 113 -2.42 -5.25 -18.33
C LYS A 113 -3.36 -4.07 -18.62
N ILE A 114 -3.12 -2.91 -18.01
CA ILE A 114 -3.93 -1.70 -18.24
C ILE A 114 -3.36 -0.79 -19.31
N GLY A 115 -2.31 -1.23 -20.03
CA GLY A 115 -1.74 -0.53 -21.18
C GLY A 115 -0.68 0.51 -20.86
N TYR A 116 -0.12 0.49 -19.64
CA TYR A 116 0.95 1.39 -19.22
C TYR A 116 2.27 0.61 -19.09
N ASP A 117 3.40 1.31 -19.19
CA ASP A 117 4.70 0.80 -18.76
C ASP A 117 5.05 1.38 -17.38
N LEU A 118 5.56 0.54 -16.48
CA LEU A 118 6.01 0.96 -15.16
C LEU A 118 7.13 2.01 -15.25
N GLU A 119 7.98 1.94 -16.28
CA GLU A 119 9.04 2.93 -16.50
C GLU A 119 8.50 4.29 -16.96
N GLU A 120 7.36 4.32 -17.65
CA GLU A 120 6.72 5.57 -18.11
C GLU A 120 6.00 6.32 -16.98
N ILE A 121 5.41 5.58 -16.03
CA ILE A 121 4.66 6.18 -14.92
C ILE A 121 5.53 6.56 -13.70
N GLN A 122 6.83 6.22 -13.68
CA GLN A 122 7.72 6.40 -12.52
C GLN A 122 8.62 7.64 -12.55
#